data_AF-A0A2H0WKW3-F1
#
_entry.id   AF-A0A2H0WKW3-F1
#
_cell.length_a   1.000
_cell.length_b   1.000
_cell.length_c   1.000
_cell.angle_alpha   90.00
_cell.angle_beta   90.00
_cell.angle_gamma   90.00
#
_symmetry.space_group_name_H-M   'P 1'
#
loop_
_entity.id
_entity.type
_entity.pdbx_description
1 polymer ?
#
loop_
_entity_poly.entity_id
_entity_poly.type
_entity_poly.pdbx_seq_one_letter_code
_entity_poly.pdbx_strand_id
1 'polypeptide(L)'
;AVREGLEFSFADSLKDWSGRWYEILPQGSGLNLIVNFQGESAADFQVALLIFNLDGSKSVRFLKLGSAGTGGDILKNFGNQISNVVLVLFSQTKQAGFTANDPAYQFSYDVRITSAGQLPSPSSTPPAPSPTSTPVLSPTPAPQIINPNFLVGSLIRVQDGIKVYIINGVYKRWLQSPQILAAYPHLVRQSIIEVTPEQANYYKDAWLIRSAGDYKVYEINGDLTKHWLNMSADEFTNSGRSWGMVYIVNVRERDLYKTGAEVLR
;
A
#
# COMPACT_ATOMS: atom_id res chain seq x y z
N ALA A 1 -4.96 0.26 0.59
CA ALA A 1 -5.92 -0.76 1.05
C ALA A 1 -7.26 -0.62 0.34
N VAL A 2 -7.83 -1.69 -0.24
CA VAL A 2 -9.03 -1.60 -1.07
C VAL A 2 -10.29 -1.90 -0.22
N ARG A 3 -11.13 -0.89 0.02
CA ARG A 3 -12.49 -1.00 0.60
C ARG A 3 -13.50 -1.26 -0.53
N GLU A 4 -14.76 -1.52 -0.18
CA GLU A 4 -15.84 -1.52 -1.17
C GLU A 4 -15.82 -0.22 -1.98
N GLY A 5 -15.66 -0.33 -3.31
CA GLY A 5 -15.56 0.83 -4.20
C GLY A 5 -14.18 1.47 -4.26
N LEU A 6 -13.21 0.98 -3.49
CA LEU A 6 -11.84 1.48 -3.55
C LEU A 6 -11.15 0.84 -4.76
N GLU A 7 -10.33 1.63 -5.41
CA GLU A 7 -9.66 1.27 -6.65
C GLU A 7 -8.21 1.73 -6.50
N PHE A 8 -7.24 0.83 -6.72
CA PHE A 8 -5.85 1.24 -6.91
C PHE A 8 -5.51 1.09 -8.35
N SER A 9 -4.99 2.15 -8.95
CA SER A 9 -4.40 2.10 -10.28
C SER A 9 -2.89 2.26 -10.15
N PHE A 10 -2.15 1.41 -10.84
CA PHE A 10 -0.70 1.46 -10.96
C PHE A 10 -0.32 1.51 -12.42
N ALA A 11 0.77 2.23 -12.73
CA ALA A 11 1.38 2.25 -14.05
C ALA A 11 2.90 2.15 -13.91
N ASP A 12 3.53 1.35 -14.78
CA ASP A 12 4.98 1.16 -14.83
C ASP A 12 5.37 0.63 -16.23
N SER A 13 6.67 0.40 -16.46
CA SER A 13 7.19 -0.26 -17.64
C SER A 13 8.09 -1.44 -17.29
N LEU A 14 8.12 -2.44 -18.18
CA LEU A 14 9.04 -3.57 -18.08
C LEU A 14 9.59 -3.97 -19.45
N LYS A 15 10.84 -4.46 -19.47
CA LYS A 15 11.41 -5.14 -20.64
C LYS A 15 10.89 -6.58 -20.70
N ASP A 16 10.97 -7.20 -21.87
CA ASP A 16 10.66 -8.63 -22.02
C ASP A 16 11.35 -9.47 -20.95
N TRP A 17 10.59 -10.41 -20.37
CA TRP A 17 11.02 -11.32 -19.30
C TRP A 17 11.47 -10.66 -17.99
N SER A 18 11.39 -9.33 -17.84
CA SER A 18 11.67 -8.62 -16.59
C SER A 18 10.42 -8.49 -15.71
N GLY A 19 9.97 -9.62 -15.16
CA GLY A 19 8.72 -9.71 -14.41
C GLY A 19 8.57 -8.70 -13.26
N ARG A 20 7.32 -8.37 -12.95
CA ARG A 20 6.89 -7.62 -11.76
C ARG A 20 5.90 -8.46 -10.97
N TRP A 21 5.93 -8.36 -9.64
CA TRP A 21 4.97 -9.03 -8.77
C TRP A 21 4.45 -8.09 -7.70
N TYR A 22 3.15 -8.16 -7.47
CA TYR A 22 2.45 -7.33 -6.50
C TYR A 22 1.54 -8.20 -5.65
N GLU A 23 1.74 -8.16 -4.33
CA GLU A 23 0.87 -8.86 -3.39
C GLU A 23 -0.34 -7.99 -3.02
N ILE A 24 -1.52 -8.58 -3.18
CA ILE A 24 -2.81 -7.99 -2.87
C ILE A 24 -3.35 -8.76 -1.67
N LEU A 25 -3.50 -8.05 -0.56
CA LEU A 25 -4.06 -8.60 0.68
C LEU A 25 -5.53 -8.16 0.84
N PRO A 26 -6.41 -9.04 1.35
CA PRO A 26 -7.77 -8.67 1.70
C PRO A 26 -7.74 -7.72 2.89
N GLN A 27 -8.67 -6.76 2.90
CA GLN A 27 -8.79 -5.74 3.93
C GLN A 27 -10.25 -5.73 4.42
N GLY A 28 -10.67 -6.89 4.96
CA GLY A 28 -12.05 -7.22 5.31
C GLY A 28 -12.37 -8.69 4.95
N SER A 29 -13.57 -9.14 5.32
CA SER A 29 -14.05 -10.52 5.14
C SER A 29 -15.30 -10.51 4.25
N GLY A 30 -15.36 -11.32 3.20
CA GLY A 30 -16.59 -11.53 2.41
C GLY A 30 -16.79 -10.58 1.21
N LEU A 31 -15.70 -10.02 0.67
CA LEU A 31 -15.73 -9.14 -0.50
C LEU A 31 -15.24 -9.89 -1.76
N ASN A 32 -15.30 -9.23 -2.93
CA ASN A 32 -14.76 -9.71 -4.19
C ASN A 32 -13.64 -8.79 -4.65
N LEU A 33 -12.60 -9.34 -5.28
CA LEU A 33 -11.50 -8.59 -5.89
C LEU A 33 -11.69 -8.58 -7.41
N ILE A 34 -11.81 -7.40 -7.99
CA ILE A 34 -11.77 -7.13 -9.43
C ILE A 34 -10.33 -6.70 -9.76
N VAL A 35 -9.78 -7.27 -10.82
CA VAL A 35 -8.48 -6.87 -11.37
C VAL A 35 -8.71 -6.53 -12.83
N ASN A 36 -8.28 -5.35 -13.27
CA ASN A 36 -8.19 -5.01 -14.68
C ASN A 36 -6.75 -4.65 -15.03
N PHE A 37 -6.37 -4.93 -16.27
CA PHE A 37 -5.04 -4.73 -16.79
C PHE A 37 -5.14 -4.09 -18.18
N GLN A 38 -4.20 -3.19 -18.46
CA GLN A 38 -3.99 -2.57 -19.76
C GLN A 38 -2.49 -2.60 -20.07
N GLY A 39 -2.09 -3.40 -21.05
CA GLY A 39 -0.75 -3.38 -21.62
C GLY A 39 -0.68 -2.54 -22.88
N GLU A 40 0.50 -2.07 -23.25
CA GLU A 40 0.76 -1.54 -24.58
C GLU A 40 0.44 -2.58 -25.67
N SER A 41 -0.31 -2.20 -26.70
CA SER A 41 -0.81 -3.13 -27.73
C SER A 41 0.27 -3.79 -28.58
N ALA A 42 1.48 -3.22 -28.60
CA ALA A 42 2.64 -3.79 -29.28
C ALA A 42 3.32 -4.92 -28.49
N ALA A 43 2.87 -5.19 -27.25
CA ALA A 43 3.48 -6.17 -26.36
C ALA A 43 2.57 -7.37 -26.08
N ASP A 44 3.16 -8.56 -26.07
CA ASP A 44 2.54 -9.81 -25.62
C ASP A 44 2.68 -9.94 -24.10
N PHE A 45 1.82 -9.22 -23.37
CA PHE A 45 1.76 -9.30 -21.92
C PHE A 45 1.09 -10.58 -21.44
N GLN A 46 1.71 -11.19 -20.44
CA GLN A 46 1.15 -12.29 -19.66
C GLN A 46 0.90 -11.81 -18.24
N VAL A 47 -0.33 -12.04 -17.77
CA VAL A 47 -0.80 -11.57 -16.46
C VAL A 47 -1.36 -12.74 -15.68
N ALA A 48 -0.64 -13.15 -14.64
CA ALA A 48 -1.00 -14.27 -13.78
C ALA A 48 -1.44 -13.80 -12.39
N LEU A 49 -2.50 -14.42 -11.88
CA LEU A 49 -2.97 -14.31 -10.50
C LEU A 49 -2.61 -15.61 -9.78
N LEU A 50 -1.67 -15.54 -8.84
CA LEU A 50 -1.41 -16.62 -7.90
C LEU A 50 -2.33 -16.43 -6.70
N ILE A 51 -3.27 -17.35 -6.52
CA ILE A 51 -4.33 -17.26 -5.54
C ILE A 51 -3.98 -18.20 -4.39
N PHE A 52 -3.89 -17.65 -3.19
CA PHE A 52 -3.65 -18.38 -1.95
C PHE A 52 -4.95 -18.44 -1.16
N ASN A 53 -5.39 -19.64 -0.80
CA ASN A 53 -6.60 -19.84 -0.03
C ASN A 53 -6.29 -20.03 1.45
N LEU A 54 -7.25 -19.67 2.31
CA LEU A 54 -7.16 -19.82 3.77
C LEU A 54 -7.09 -21.29 4.22
N ASP A 55 -7.54 -22.24 3.39
CA ASP A 55 -7.38 -23.68 3.61
C ASP A 55 -5.97 -24.22 3.27
N GLY A 56 -5.08 -23.34 2.79
CA GLY A 56 -3.70 -23.66 2.40
C GLY A 56 -3.53 -24.08 0.93
N SER A 57 -4.61 -24.27 0.17
CA SER A 57 -4.55 -24.57 -1.26
C SER A 57 -4.11 -23.36 -2.08
N LYS A 58 -3.50 -23.62 -3.25
CA LYS A 58 -2.95 -22.59 -4.15
C LYS A 58 -3.39 -22.88 -5.58
N SER A 59 -3.68 -21.83 -6.34
CA SER A 59 -4.01 -21.95 -7.77
C SER A 59 -3.43 -20.79 -8.57
N VAL A 60 -3.27 -21.00 -9.87
CA VAL A 60 -2.80 -19.96 -10.81
C VAL A 60 -3.86 -19.75 -11.86
N ARG A 61 -4.12 -18.49 -12.19
CA ARG A 61 -5.04 -18.10 -13.26
C ARG A 61 -4.42 -17.02 -14.12
N PHE A 62 -4.57 -17.13 -15.43
CA PHE A 62 -4.15 -16.10 -16.37
C PHE A 62 -5.34 -15.23 -16.79
N LEU A 63 -5.16 -13.91 -16.79
CA LEU A 63 -6.13 -13.01 -17.40
C LEU A 63 -6.12 -13.22 -18.91
N LYS A 64 -7.31 -13.30 -19.50
CA LYS A 64 -7.46 -13.30 -20.95
C LYS A 64 -7.38 -11.86 -21.44
N LEU A 65 -6.32 -11.53 -22.18
CA LEU A 65 -6.17 -10.22 -22.80
C LEU A 65 -6.81 -10.21 -24.19
N GLY A 66 -7.53 -9.14 -24.51
CA GLY A 66 -8.04 -8.86 -25.85
C GLY A 66 -6.95 -8.29 -26.77
N SER A 67 -7.29 -8.09 -28.04
CA SER A 67 -6.35 -7.56 -29.06
C SER A 67 -5.81 -6.17 -28.76
N ALA A 68 -6.44 -5.41 -27.86
CA ALA A 68 -5.97 -4.10 -27.40
C ALA A 68 -5.05 -4.17 -26.15
N GLY A 69 -4.64 -5.37 -25.72
CA GLY A 69 -3.83 -5.57 -24.52
C GLY A 69 -4.60 -5.40 -23.20
N THR A 70 -5.94 -5.36 -23.26
CA THR A 70 -6.80 -5.21 -22.08
C THR A 70 -7.35 -6.54 -21.59
N GLY A 71 -7.47 -6.71 -20.29
CA GLY A 71 -8.17 -7.86 -19.72
C GLY A 71 -8.49 -7.65 -18.26
N GLY A 72 -9.39 -8.45 -17.73
CA GLY A 72 -9.75 -8.38 -16.32
C GLY A 72 -10.36 -9.67 -15.81
N ASP A 73 -10.44 -9.79 -14.49
CA ASP A 73 -11.05 -10.93 -13.82
C ASP A 73 -11.62 -10.53 -12.45
N ILE A 74 -12.50 -11.38 -11.91
CA ILE A 74 -13.15 -11.21 -10.62
C ILE A 74 -12.91 -12.46 -9.77
N LEU A 75 -12.24 -12.28 -8.64
CA LEU A 75 -12.01 -13.27 -7.61
C LEU A 75 -13.02 -13.09 -6.48
N LYS A 76 -13.90 -14.07 -6.31
CA LYS A 76 -14.96 -14.04 -5.30
C LYS A 76 -14.45 -14.45 -3.92
N ASN A 77 -15.13 -14.01 -2.87
CA ASN A 77 -14.84 -14.37 -1.47
C ASN A 77 -13.40 -14.03 -1.02
N PHE A 78 -12.87 -12.93 -1.52
CA PHE A 78 -11.58 -12.38 -1.13
C PHE A 78 -11.62 -11.92 0.34
N GLY A 79 -10.73 -12.49 1.16
CA GLY A 79 -10.72 -12.33 2.62
C GLY A 79 -11.51 -13.38 3.40
N ASN A 80 -12.32 -14.23 2.74
CA ASN A 80 -13.05 -15.33 3.39
C ASN A 80 -12.58 -16.71 2.96
N GLN A 81 -12.31 -16.90 1.67
CA GLN A 81 -11.75 -18.13 1.11
C GLN A 81 -10.33 -17.89 0.62
N ILE A 82 -10.08 -16.71 0.05
CA ILE A 82 -8.78 -16.31 -0.48
C ILE A 82 -8.07 -15.45 0.56
N SER A 83 -6.89 -15.87 1.00
CA SER A 83 -6.05 -15.17 1.99
C SER A 83 -5.27 -14.01 1.37
N ASN A 84 -4.80 -14.17 0.14
CA ASN A 84 -4.04 -13.16 -0.61
C ASN A 84 -3.92 -13.58 -2.08
N VAL A 85 -3.62 -12.62 -2.94
CA VAL A 85 -3.38 -12.83 -4.37
C VAL A 85 -2.07 -12.15 -4.75
N VAL A 86 -1.21 -12.83 -5.49
CA VAL A 86 -0.03 -12.20 -6.09
C VAL A 86 -0.27 -12.04 -7.58
N LEU A 87 -0.31 -10.78 -8.03
CA LEU A 87 -0.35 -10.42 -9.45
C LEU A 87 1.07 -10.46 -10.00
N VAL A 88 1.30 -11.26 -11.04
CA VAL A 88 2.58 -11.38 -11.74
C VAL A 88 2.41 -10.94 -13.18
N LEU A 89 3.25 -10.00 -13.60
CA LEU A 89 3.20 -9.34 -14.91
C LEU A 89 4.54 -9.52 -15.62
N PHE A 90 4.52 -9.92 -16.89
CA PHE A 90 5.71 -9.96 -17.74
C PHE A 90 5.31 -9.89 -19.21
N SER A 91 6.24 -9.45 -20.06
CA SER A 91 6.08 -9.47 -21.52
C SER A 91 6.88 -10.62 -22.12
N GLN A 92 6.29 -11.30 -23.11
CA GLN A 92 6.91 -12.37 -23.91
C GLN A 92 7.09 -11.98 -25.39
N THR A 93 6.96 -10.70 -25.70
CA THR A 93 7.03 -10.15 -27.07
C THR A 93 8.29 -10.59 -27.78
N LYS A 94 9.45 -10.41 -27.14
CA LYS A 94 10.74 -10.90 -27.63
C LYS A 94 11.14 -12.16 -26.87
N GLN A 95 11.41 -13.23 -27.61
CA GLN A 95 11.79 -14.53 -27.04
C GLN A 95 13.26 -14.89 -27.27
N ALA A 96 13.95 -14.20 -28.19
CA ALA A 96 15.36 -14.44 -28.50
C ALA A 96 16.04 -13.19 -29.07
N GLY A 97 17.38 -13.21 -29.14
CA GLY A 97 18.17 -12.15 -29.78
C GLY A 97 18.23 -10.84 -28.99
N PHE A 98 18.27 -10.93 -27.66
CA PHE A 98 18.27 -9.77 -26.78
C PHE A 98 19.48 -8.85 -26.98
N THR A 99 19.27 -7.55 -26.83
CA THR A 99 20.29 -6.51 -26.94
C THR A 99 20.18 -5.52 -25.77
N ALA A 100 21.24 -4.73 -25.53
CA ALA A 100 21.21 -3.69 -24.50
C ALA A 100 20.13 -2.61 -24.76
N ASN A 101 19.75 -2.41 -26.02
CA ASN A 101 18.80 -1.38 -26.46
C ASN A 101 17.36 -1.88 -26.56
N ASP A 102 17.06 -3.08 -26.05
CA ASP A 102 15.71 -3.63 -26.11
C ASP A 102 14.73 -2.73 -25.35
N PRO A 103 13.53 -2.46 -25.94
CA PRO A 103 12.56 -1.52 -25.41
C PRO A 103 11.90 -2.05 -24.14
N ALA A 104 11.36 -1.14 -23.35
CA ALA A 104 10.42 -1.46 -22.27
C ALA A 104 9.00 -1.12 -22.75
N TYR A 105 8.05 -1.95 -22.36
CA TYR A 105 6.63 -1.77 -22.68
C TYR A 105 5.90 -1.22 -21.47
N GLN A 106 5.03 -0.25 -21.72
CA GLN A 106 4.20 0.35 -20.68
C GLN A 106 3.03 -0.56 -20.33
N PHE A 107 2.63 -0.55 -19.06
CA PHE A 107 1.40 -1.16 -18.62
C PHE A 107 0.79 -0.38 -17.47
N SER A 108 -0.51 -0.59 -17.28
CA SER A 108 -1.22 -0.24 -16.06
C SER A 108 -2.11 -1.38 -15.62
N TYR A 109 -2.44 -1.39 -14.34
CA TYR A 109 -3.48 -2.25 -13.81
C TYR A 109 -4.25 -1.50 -12.74
N ASP A 110 -5.52 -1.86 -12.60
CA ASP A 110 -6.33 -1.45 -11.48
C ASP A 110 -6.89 -2.65 -10.71
N VAL A 111 -6.99 -2.48 -9.39
CA VAL A 111 -7.60 -3.46 -8.50
C VAL A 111 -8.68 -2.79 -7.68
N ARG A 112 -9.85 -3.41 -7.66
CA ARG A 112 -11.01 -2.93 -6.92
C ARG A 112 -11.58 -4.02 -6.04
N ILE A 113 -11.98 -3.69 -4.82
CA ILE A 113 -12.67 -4.61 -3.92
C ILE A 113 -14.12 -4.14 -3.80
N THR A 114 -15.06 -5.07 -3.87
CA THR A 114 -16.49 -4.75 -3.85
C THR A 114 -17.33 -5.85 -3.22
N SER A 115 -18.47 -5.48 -2.63
CA SER A 115 -19.44 -6.47 -2.16
C SER A 115 -20.16 -7.14 -3.33
N ALA A 116 -20.84 -8.26 -3.07
CA ALA A 116 -21.58 -8.97 -4.11
C ALA A 116 -22.71 -8.13 -4.76
N GLY A 117 -23.29 -7.17 -4.03
CA GLY A 117 -24.39 -6.33 -4.52
C GLY A 117 -23.99 -5.23 -5.50
N GLN A 118 -22.68 -4.99 -5.66
CA GLN A 118 -22.10 -3.97 -6.55
C GLN A 118 -21.24 -4.55 -7.67
N LEU A 119 -21.18 -5.88 -7.80
CA LEU A 119 -20.61 -6.50 -8.99
C LEU A 119 -21.39 -6.00 -10.22
N PRO A 120 -20.71 -5.69 -11.35
CA PRO A 120 -21.40 -5.31 -12.57
C PRO A 120 -22.38 -6.42 -12.96
N SER A 121 -23.67 -6.18 -12.73
CA SER A 121 -24.74 -7.05 -13.21
C SER A 121 -24.75 -7.01 -14.73
N PRO A 122 -24.97 -8.14 -15.42
CA PRO A 122 -25.25 -8.10 -16.85
C PRO A 122 -26.48 -7.22 -17.09
N SER A 123 -26.27 -6.15 -17.84
CA SER A 123 -27.18 -5.03 -18.04
C SER A 123 -28.60 -5.47 -18.40
N SER A 124 -29.59 -5.15 -17.57
CA SER A 124 -31.00 -5.18 -17.98
C SER A 124 -31.52 -3.76 -18.15
N THR A 125 -31.50 -3.31 -19.42
CA THR A 125 -32.31 -2.26 -20.07
C THR A 125 -32.32 -0.82 -19.51
N PRO A 126 -32.34 0.21 -20.41
CA PRO A 126 -32.29 1.62 -20.01
C PRO A 126 -33.60 2.09 -19.34
N PRO A 127 -33.57 2.94 -18.30
CA PRO A 127 -34.78 3.63 -17.86
C PRO A 127 -35.09 4.82 -18.77
N ALA A 128 -36.37 4.94 -19.11
CA ALA A 128 -36.97 6.07 -19.80
C ALA A 128 -36.77 7.40 -19.03
N PRO A 129 -36.78 8.57 -19.70
CA PRO A 129 -36.57 9.84 -19.04
C PRO A 129 -37.79 10.22 -18.17
N SER A 130 -37.53 10.74 -16.96
CA SER A 130 -38.55 11.34 -16.09
C SER A 130 -38.11 12.72 -15.62
N PRO A 131 -39.07 13.64 -15.32
CA PRO A 131 -38.87 15.07 -15.44
C PRO A 131 -38.27 15.73 -14.19
N THR A 132 -37.68 16.90 -14.45
CA THR A 132 -37.09 17.85 -13.51
C THR A 132 -37.97 18.15 -12.29
N SER A 133 -37.43 17.94 -11.09
CA SER A 133 -37.96 18.49 -9.84
C SER A 133 -36.94 19.41 -9.15
N THR A 134 -37.47 20.54 -8.67
CA THR A 134 -36.87 21.67 -7.93
C THR A 134 -36.09 21.25 -6.68
N PRO A 135 -35.02 21.97 -6.26
CA PRO A 135 -34.17 21.54 -5.15
C PRO A 135 -34.74 21.91 -3.78
N VAL A 136 -34.76 20.92 -2.87
CA VAL A 136 -34.96 21.11 -1.43
C VAL A 136 -33.60 21.01 -0.74
N LEU A 137 -33.24 22.01 0.07
CA LEU A 137 -31.95 22.07 0.76
C LEU A 137 -31.86 20.97 1.84
N SER A 138 -30.83 20.14 1.73
CA SER A 138 -30.48 19.08 2.69
C SER A 138 -29.58 19.65 3.81
N PRO A 139 -29.69 19.16 5.07
CA PRO A 139 -28.84 19.62 6.16
C PRO A 139 -27.38 19.19 5.96
N THR A 140 -26.45 20.09 6.30
CA THR A 140 -25.00 19.87 6.25
C THR A 140 -24.60 18.64 7.08
N PRO A 141 -23.99 17.60 6.47
CA PRO A 141 -23.53 16.42 7.20
C PRO A 141 -22.42 16.77 8.19
N ALA A 142 -22.50 16.25 9.42
CA ALA A 142 -21.40 16.32 10.38
C ALA A 142 -20.12 15.68 9.78
N PRO A 143 -18.92 16.26 10.00
CA PRO A 143 -17.68 15.74 9.44
C PRO A 143 -17.44 14.31 9.90
N GLN A 144 -17.54 13.38 8.95
CA GLN A 144 -17.30 11.96 9.18
C GLN A 144 -15.78 11.78 9.38
N ILE A 145 -15.36 11.15 10.48
CA ILE A 145 -13.95 10.81 10.70
C ILE A 145 -13.58 9.67 9.74
N ILE A 146 -13.01 10.01 8.59
CA ILE A 146 -12.59 9.05 7.56
C ILE A 146 -11.26 8.42 7.99
N ASN A 147 -11.26 7.12 8.31
CA ASN A 147 -10.02 6.36 8.47
C ASN A 147 -9.26 6.35 7.12
N PRO A 148 -8.04 6.94 7.03
CA PRO A 148 -7.31 7.12 5.77
C PRO A 148 -6.63 5.86 5.20
N ASN A 149 -6.41 4.81 6.01
CA ASN A 149 -5.97 3.47 5.57
C ASN A 149 -4.78 3.41 4.59
N PHE A 150 -3.77 4.25 4.82
CA PHE A 150 -2.49 4.28 4.11
C PHE A 150 -1.74 2.96 4.34
N LEU A 151 -1.00 2.52 3.32
CA LEU A 151 -0.27 1.25 3.38
C LEU A 151 0.94 1.36 4.31
N VAL A 152 1.40 0.22 4.84
CA VAL A 152 2.72 0.15 5.48
C VAL A 152 3.78 0.61 4.48
N GLY A 153 4.67 1.49 4.91
CA GLY A 153 5.67 2.12 4.06
C GLY A 153 5.20 3.36 3.31
N SER A 154 3.89 3.68 3.31
CA SER A 154 3.41 4.94 2.73
C SER A 154 4.06 6.14 3.42
N LEU A 155 4.48 7.11 2.61
CA LEU A 155 4.93 8.41 3.09
C LEU A 155 3.75 9.38 3.05
N ILE A 156 3.50 10.06 4.16
CA ILE A 156 2.46 11.10 4.25
C ILE A 156 3.05 12.42 4.71
N ARG A 157 2.47 13.53 4.28
CA ARG A 157 2.76 14.88 4.75
C ARG A 157 1.45 15.61 5.00
N VAL A 158 1.33 16.26 6.15
CA VAL A 158 0.16 17.10 6.45
C VAL A 158 0.22 18.32 5.54
N GLN A 159 -0.91 18.69 4.95
CA GLN A 159 -1.05 19.92 4.15
C GLN A 159 -0.45 21.12 4.89
N ASP A 160 0.32 21.93 4.15
CA ASP A 160 1.06 23.10 4.67
C ASP A 160 2.10 22.81 5.76
N GLY A 161 2.34 21.53 6.08
CA GLY A 161 3.34 21.07 7.03
C GLY A 161 4.66 20.65 6.37
N ILE A 162 5.73 20.63 7.17
CA ILE A 162 7.06 20.18 6.73
C ILE A 162 7.42 18.76 7.16
N LYS A 163 6.65 18.17 8.10
CA LYS A 163 6.92 16.85 8.65
C LYS A 163 6.43 15.76 7.71
N VAL A 164 7.33 14.88 7.30
CA VAL A 164 7.02 13.66 6.53
C VAL A 164 6.99 12.49 7.48
N TYR A 165 5.95 11.67 7.40
CA TYR A 165 5.79 10.47 8.22
C TYR A 165 5.80 9.22 7.35
N ILE A 166 6.34 8.13 7.88
CA ILE A 166 6.21 6.79 7.31
C ILE A 166 5.19 5.97 8.12
N ILE A 167 4.29 5.27 7.44
CA ILE A 167 3.22 4.48 8.07
C ILE A 167 3.66 3.04 8.34
N ASN A 168 3.27 2.50 9.50
CA ASN A 168 3.39 1.09 9.84
C ASN A 168 2.22 0.66 10.73
N GLY A 169 1.24 -0.02 10.14
CA GLY A 169 0.00 -0.41 10.82
C GLY A 169 -0.75 0.82 11.32
N VAL A 170 -1.04 0.85 12.62
CA VAL A 170 -1.75 1.97 13.27
C VAL A 170 -0.82 3.13 13.66
N TYR A 171 0.48 3.04 13.34
CA TYR A 171 1.48 4.02 13.71
C TYR A 171 1.96 4.85 12.52
N LYS A 172 2.35 6.09 12.81
CA LYS A 172 3.11 6.97 11.93
C LYS A 172 4.41 7.34 12.63
N ARG A 173 5.53 7.35 11.91
CA ARG A 173 6.82 7.79 12.45
C ARG A 173 7.35 8.97 11.67
N TRP A 174 7.73 10.03 12.37
CA TRP A 174 8.31 11.21 11.74
C TRP A 174 9.73 10.93 11.24
N LEU A 175 9.97 11.19 9.94
CA LEU A 175 11.29 11.25 9.34
C LEU A 175 11.87 12.66 9.56
N GLN A 176 12.73 12.79 10.57
CA GLN A 176 13.12 14.08 11.14
C GLN A 176 14.06 14.93 10.28
N SER A 177 14.66 14.35 9.24
CA SER A 177 15.54 15.07 8.32
C SER A 177 15.51 14.48 6.90
N PRO A 178 15.84 15.27 5.85
CA PRO A 178 15.99 14.76 4.50
C PRO A 178 17.04 13.65 4.37
N GLN A 179 18.08 13.66 5.21
CA GLN A 179 19.13 12.64 5.25
C GLN A 179 18.58 11.28 5.69
N ILE A 180 17.63 11.26 6.62
CA ILE A 180 16.95 10.04 7.05
C ILE A 180 16.16 9.45 5.88
N LEU A 181 15.39 10.26 5.16
CA LEU A 181 14.66 9.80 3.97
C LEU A 181 15.62 9.27 2.89
N ALA A 182 16.71 10.00 2.63
CA ALA A 182 17.73 9.62 1.65
C ALA A 182 18.52 8.34 2.03
N ALA A 183 18.45 7.88 3.27
CA ALA A 183 19.03 6.61 3.69
C ALA A 183 18.30 5.38 3.08
N TYR A 184 17.15 5.60 2.43
CA TYR A 184 16.32 4.55 1.84
C TYR A 184 16.06 4.81 0.35
N PRO A 185 16.77 4.11 -0.56
CA PRO A 185 16.61 4.32 -2.00
C PRO A 185 15.19 4.07 -2.54
N HIS A 186 14.41 3.23 -1.86
CA HIS A 186 13.04 2.91 -2.23
C HIS A 186 12.00 3.92 -1.70
N LEU A 187 12.39 4.84 -0.81
CA LEU A 187 11.52 5.91 -0.33
C LEU A 187 11.74 7.15 -1.19
N VAL A 188 10.80 7.42 -2.09
CA VAL A 188 10.90 8.53 -3.06
C VAL A 188 10.05 9.72 -2.63
N ARG A 189 10.58 10.93 -2.74
CA ARG A 189 9.85 12.15 -2.33
C ARG A 189 8.56 12.35 -3.13
N GLN A 190 8.55 11.91 -4.38
CA GLN A 190 7.39 11.98 -5.27
C GLN A 190 6.22 11.07 -4.83
N SER A 191 6.46 10.08 -3.95
CA SER A 191 5.39 9.22 -3.41
C SER A 191 4.84 9.72 -2.07
N ILE A 192 5.18 10.95 -1.65
CA ILE A 192 4.60 11.56 -0.45
C ILE A 192 3.15 11.94 -0.77
N ILE A 193 2.24 11.40 0.03
CA ILE A 193 0.81 11.68 -0.05
C ILE A 193 0.52 12.91 0.83
N GLU A 194 -0.09 13.94 0.26
CA GLU A 194 -0.63 15.07 1.03
C GLU A 194 -1.92 14.68 1.74
N VAL A 195 -2.03 14.97 3.03
CA VAL A 195 -3.16 14.55 3.87
C VAL A 195 -3.65 15.69 4.76
N THR A 196 -4.92 15.65 5.17
CA THR A 196 -5.44 16.61 6.15
C THR A 196 -4.91 16.30 7.55
N PRO A 197 -4.95 17.26 8.50
CA PRO A 197 -4.58 17.01 9.89
C PRO A 197 -5.36 15.84 10.51
N GLU A 198 -6.64 15.68 10.20
CA GLU A 198 -7.51 14.62 10.73
C GLU A 198 -7.04 13.24 10.26
N GLN A 199 -6.67 13.13 8.98
CA GLN A 199 -6.12 11.90 8.41
C GLN A 199 -4.78 11.54 9.06
N ALA A 200 -3.89 12.51 9.25
CA ALA A 200 -2.63 12.25 9.94
C ALA A 200 -2.86 11.86 11.41
N ASN A 201 -3.79 12.52 12.11
CA ASN A 201 -4.09 12.28 13.53
C ASN A 201 -4.77 10.94 13.79
N TYR A 202 -5.28 10.27 12.74
CA TYR A 202 -5.79 8.90 12.84
C TYR A 202 -4.70 7.89 13.30
N TYR A 203 -3.44 8.11 12.91
CA TYR A 203 -2.33 7.25 13.30
C TYR A 203 -1.69 7.71 14.60
N LYS A 204 -1.33 6.72 15.43
CA LYS A 204 -0.59 6.95 16.67
C LYS A 204 0.87 7.30 16.34
N ASP A 205 1.45 8.25 17.07
CA ASP A 205 2.86 8.56 16.91
C ASP A 205 3.73 7.39 17.37
N ALA A 206 4.68 7.00 16.53
CA ALA A 206 5.77 6.10 16.85
C ALA A 206 7.06 6.89 17.00
N TRP A 207 7.71 6.68 18.14
CA TRP A 207 8.96 7.33 18.53
C TRP A 207 10.01 6.31 18.97
N LEU A 208 9.80 5.03 18.64
CA LEU A 208 10.74 3.96 18.92
C LEU A 208 11.33 3.38 17.64
N ILE A 209 12.64 3.13 17.66
CA ILE A 209 13.35 2.46 16.56
C ILE A 209 14.25 1.35 17.09
N ARG A 210 14.54 0.37 16.23
CA ARG A 210 15.56 -0.66 16.44
C ARG A 210 16.26 -0.92 15.12
N SER A 211 17.59 -1.07 15.13
CA SER A 211 18.29 -1.48 13.91
C SER A 211 18.01 -2.93 13.56
N ALA A 212 17.91 -3.24 12.27
CA ALA A 212 17.83 -4.62 11.80
C ALA A 212 19.01 -5.44 12.36
N GLY A 213 18.72 -6.56 13.01
CA GLY A 213 19.72 -7.44 13.64
C GLY A 213 20.24 -6.98 15.01
N ASP A 214 19.80 -5.82 15.53
CA ASP A 214 20.18 -5.32 16.86
C ASP A 214 19.03 -5.54 17.85
N TYR A 215 19.32 -5.81 19.12
CA TYR A 215 18.30 -5.94 20.17
C TYR A 215 17.97 -4.60 20.84
N LYS A 216 18.82 -3.57 20.71
CA LYS A 216 18.64 -2.29 21.38
C LYS A 216 17.51 -1.48 20.76
N VAL A 217 16.47 -1.22 21.56
CA VAL A 217 15.39 -0.29 21.22
C VAL A 217 15.76 1.09 21.72
N TYR A 218 15.65 2.08 20.84
CA TYR A 218 15.91 3.48 21.14
C TYR A 218 14.62 4.30 21.04
N GLU A 219 14.44 5.21 22.00
CA GLU A 219 13.55 6.37 21.87
C GLU A 219 14.22 7.42 20.99
N ILE A 220 13.47 8.00 20.05
CA ILE A 220 13.92 9.10 19.20
C ILE A 220 13.14 10.37 19.53
N ASN A 221 13.86 11.45 19.80
CA ASN A 221 13.30 12.75 20.16
C ASN A 221 13.35 13.71 18.99
N GLY A 222 12.53 14.76 19.03
CA GLY A 222 12.39 15.72 17.93
C GLY A 222 13.62 16.59 17.64
N ASP A 223 14.69 16.42 18.41
CA ASP A 223 15.98 17.11 18.33
C ASP A 223 17.07 16.25 17.65
N LEU A 224 16.68 15.20 16.90
CA LEU A 224 17.57 14.22 16.27
C LEU A 224 18.45 13.45 17.27
N THR A 225 18.00 13.26 18.51
CA THR A 225 18.67 12.37 19.46
C THR A 225 18.02 11.00 19.54
N LYS A 226 18.81 9.98 19.92
CA LYS A 226 18.37 8.64 20.27
C LYS A 226 18.81 8.25 21.67
N HIS A 227 17.92 7.65 22.45
CA HIS A 227 18.14 7.27 23.84
C HIS A 227 17.85 5.78 24.00
N TRP A 228 18.83 5.00 24.47
CA TRP A 228 18.61 3.58 24.67
C TRP A 228 17.66 3.37 25.86
N LEU A 229 16.63 2.54 25.67
CA LEU A 229 15.68 2.22 26.73
C LEU A 229 16.27 1.38 27.88
N ASN A 230 17.44 0.77 27.67
CA ASN A 230 18.17 -0.06 28.64
C ASN A 230 17.27 -0.88 29.59
N MET A 231 16.39 -1.69 29.01
CA MET A 231 15.43 -2.52 29.74
C MET A 231 15.21 -3.86 29.05
N SER A 232 14.69 -4.83 29.80
CA SER A 232 14.32 -6.15 29.27
C SER A 232 13.04 -6.08 28.42
N ALA A 233 12.76 -7.15 27.67
CA ALA A 233 11.51 -7.26 26.90
C ALA A 233 10.26 -7.29 27.79
N ASP A 234 10.37 -7.89 28.98
CA ASP A 234 9.29 -7.92 29.97
C ASP A 234 9.05 -6.53 30.56
N GLU A 235 10.12 -5.81 30.89
CA GLU A 235 10.03 -4.42 31.37
C GLU A 235 9.41 -3.50 30.33
N PHE A 236 9.79 -3.67 29.06
CA PHE A 236 9.18 -2.94 27.95
C PHE A 236 7.67 -3.18 27.85
N THR A 237 7.26 -4.44 27.97
CA THR A 237 5.84 -4.82 27.89
C THR A 237 5.07 -4.29 29.11
N ASN A 238 5.66 -4.40 30.31
CA ASN A 238 5.09 -3.94 31.57
C ASN A 238 5.04 -2.41 31.69
N SER A 239 5.88 -1.67 30.95
CA SER A 239 5.82 -0.20 30.92
C SER A 239 4.63 0.33 30.11
N GLY A 240 3.80 -0.54 29.52
CA GLY A 240 2.69 -0.16 28.65
C GLY A 240 3.11 0.29 27.24
N ARG A 241 4.38 0.12 26.88
CA ARG A 241 4.86 0.39 25.51
C ARG A 241 4.42 -0.75 24.59
N SER A 242 4.17 -0.42 23.33
CA SER A 242 3.73 -1.39 22.33
C SER A 242 4.88 -1.74 21.40
N TRP A 243 5.14 -3.04 21.20
CA TRP A 243 6.11 -3.48 20.20
C TRP A 243 5.74 -3.02 18.78
N GLY A 244 4.45 -2.80 18.51
CA GLY A 244 3.97 -2.28 17.24
C GLY A 244 4.44 -0.85 16.92
N MET A 245 4.87 -0.08 17.93
CA MET A 245 5.40 1.28 17.72
C MET A 245 6.91 1.30 17.39
N VAL A 246 7.59 0.14 17.46
CA VAL A 246 9.03 0.02 17.20
C VAL A 246 9.27 -0.17 15.70
N TYR A 247 9.87 0.81 15.05
CA TYR A 247 10.25 0.70 13.65
C TYR A 247 11.60 0.01 13.51
N ILE A 248 11.67 -0.99 12.64
CA ILE A 248 12.94 -1.58 12.22
C ILE A 248 13.56 -0.66 11.18
N VAL A 249 14.75 -0.15 11.47
CA VAL A 249 15.48 0.79 10.62
C VAL A 249 16.82 0.21 10.19
N ASN A 250 17.40 0.74 9.11
CA ASN A 250 18.76 0.38 8.76
C ASN A 250 19.78 1.07 9.69
N VAL A 251 21.01 0.56 9.71
CA VAL A 251 22.09 1.10 10.56
C VAL A 251 22.42 2.55 10.19
N ARG A 252 22.35 2.90 8.90
CA ARG A 252 22.62 4.25 8.40
C ARG A 252 21.66 5.27 9.01
N GLU A 253 20.36 4.99 9.06
CA GLU A 253 19.37 5.85 9.71
C GLU A 253 19.66 5.97 11.22
N ARG A 254 19.87 4.84 11.91
CA ARG A 254 20.16 4.86 13.36
C ARG A 254 21.31 5.81 13.68
N ASP A 255 22.36 5.80 12.87
CA ASP A 255 23.58 6.58 13.11
C ASP A 255 23.45 8.06 12.72
N LEU A 256 22.36 8.48 12.07
CA LEU A 256 22.03 9.89 11.88
C LEU A 256 21.51 10.56 13.16
N TYR A 257 21.03 9.78 14.13
CA TYR A 257 20.62 10.29 15.44
C TYR A 257 21.81 10.39 16.38
N LYS A 258 21.97 11.54 17.06
CA LYS A 258 22.97 11.72 18.11
C LYS A 258 22.60 10.88 19.34
N THR A 259 23.54 10.09 19.86
CA THR A 259 23.29 9.31 21.08
C THR A 259 23.18 10.22 22.30
N GLY A 260 22.05 10.15 23.01
CA GLY A 260 21.80 10.84 24.27
C GLY A 260 21.97 9.90 25.49
N ALA A 261 21.62 10.41 26.67
CA ALA A 261 21.58 9.60 27.89
C ALA A 261 20.59 8.44 27.78
N GLU A 262 20.79 7.38 28.56
CA GLU A 262 19.85 6.26 28.58
C GLU A 262 18.52 6.66 29.23
N VAL A 263 17.42 6.07 28.77
CA VAL A 263 16.13 6.19 29.45
C VAL A 263 16.15 5.18 30.61
N LEU A 264 16.28 5.69 31.83
CA LEU A 264 16.25 4.87 33.03
C LEU A 264 14.78 4.53 33.38
N ARG A 265 14.61 3.36 34.02
CA ARG A 265 13.31 2.77 34.39
C ARG A 265 12.45 3.69 35.25
#